data_AF-A0AB34ZFE5-F1
#
_entry.id   AF-A0AB34ZFE5-F1
#
_cell.length_a   1.000
_cell.length_b   1.000
_cell.length_c   1.000
_cell.angle_alpha   90.00
_cell.angle_beta   90.00
_cell.angle_gamma   90.00
#
_symmetry.space_group_name_H-M   'P 1'
#
loop_
_entity.id
_entity.type
_entity.pdbx_description
1 polymer ?
#
loop_
_entity_poly.entity_id
_entity_poly.type
_entity_poly.pdbx_seq_one_letter_code
_entity_poly.pdbx_strand_id
1 'polypeptide(L)'
;MDAQDATQQVPYRVIQLEWDAEKGYHNEAVENFDGLVTHHPNSNSGAHLVNGTVVGGQAGRTLALVGGEIQEIEVAKANNDYGLRPSQVLLKKDFILEDSAMPSGPASRAQDVPSPVAGVVGTVNAKTGLVDVLDREGGDVILRVRHMSPLLVQEGDQVEYGQALGVQGKQATGAIHVHMEVDSRYYQHYENYVGDLVSGRLSIDAARRDHGIEPRPFVDDGTIRIGESSEMVRQVQQTLNAEGFRGADNQPLQEDGVYRLSMQAAVINYQQAHGLSQTGDIDPATLQQIAPLTFPPEVNKDDYNAAPTYQNIQGAMQSQDPLHRQAEDAVRRLEQGLGRDYDDNSARLAASSAYLARDNRLSRIDHIVLSTETSSVRQGENVFVVQGALDNPTHLMAHMKTSDAIARPVEQSLSQLQALGEMQRQQQQAQQQEQQQEPSITPPHRMV
;
A
#
# COMPACT_ATOMS: atom_id res chain seq x y z
N MET A 1 -32.83 -23.73 16.21
CA MET A 1 -33.31 -22.36 16.44
C MET A 1 -32.05 -21.65 16.92
N ASP A 2 -31.32 -20.92 16.08
CA ASP A 2 -31.81 -19.96 15.09
C ASP A 2 -31.03 -20.05 13.78
N ALA A 3 -31.77 -20.27 12.69
CA ALA A 3 -31.33 -19.87 11.37
C ALA A 3 -31.45 -18.35 11.35
N GLN A 4 -30.32 -17.65 11.51
CA GLN A 4 -30.29 -16.24 11.20
C GLN A 4 -30.58 -16.09 9.71
N ASP A 5 -31.67 -15.39 9.45
CA ASP A 5 -32.16 -15.00 8.15
C ASP A 5 -31.03 -14.32 7.37
N ALA A 6 -30.41 -15.03 6.44
CA ALA A 6 -29.44 -14.43 5.52
C ALA A 6 -30.24 -13.56 4.55
N THR A 7 -30.57 -12.33 4.97
CA THR A 7 -31.11 -11.30 4.09
C THR A 7 -30.25 -11.27 2.83
N GLN A 8 -30.85 -11.59 1.70
CA GLN A 8 -30.17 -11.62 0.41
C GLN A 8 -29.59 -10.23 0.15
N GLN A 9 -28.27 -10.10 0.25
CA GLN A 9 -27.55 -8.85 0.00
C GLN A 9 -27.83 -8.40 -1.44
N VAL A 10 -28.44 -7.22 -1.60
CA VAL A 10 -28.74 -6.65 -2.92
C VAL A 10 -27.49 -5.92 -3.40
N PRO A 11 -26.81 -6.38 -4.47
CA PRO A 11 -25.62 -5.71 -4.98
C PRO A 11 -25.98 -4.39 -5.66
N TYR A 12 -25.00 -3.53 -5.82
CA TYR A 12 -25.15 -2.38 -6.71
C TYR A 12 -25.05 -2.84 -8.16
N ARG A 13 -25.85 -2.22 -9.03
CA ARG A 13 -25.55 -2.19 -10.46
C ARG A 13 -24.67 -0.96 -10.70
N VAL A 14 -23.37 -1.18 -10.91
CA VAL A 14 -22.44 -0.10 -11.26
C VAL A 14 -22.50 0.09 -12.78
N ILE A 15 -22.75 1.31 -13.21
CA ILE A 15 -22.71 1.70 -14.62
C ILE A 15 -21.88 2.96 -14.77
N GLN A 16 -21.43 3.26 -15.97
CA GLN A 16 -20.72 4.49 -16.28
C GLN A 16 -21.26 5.14 -17.53
N LEU A 17 -20.97 6.43 -17.72
CA LEU A 17 -21.19 7.09 -19.00
C LEU A 17 -19.98 6.83 -19.89
N GLU A 18 -20.21 6.22 -21.05
CA GLU A 18 -19.23 5.96 -22.10
C GLU A 18 -19.49 6.84 -23.33
N TRP A 19 -18.48 7.02 -24.17
CA TRP A 19 -18.63 7.56 -25.51
C TRP A 19 -17.84 6.75 -26.54
N ASP A 20 -18.52 6.36 -27.62
CA ASP A 20 -17.87 5.86 -28.84
C ASP A 20 -18.42 6.54 -30.09
N ALA A 21 -17.68 6.44 -31.20
CA ALA A 21 -18.02 7.12 -32.44
C ALA A 21 -19.31 6.60 -33.11
N GLU A 22 -19.73 5.37 -32.82
CA GLU A 22 -20.89 4.71 -33.43
C GLU A 22 -22.17 4.99 -32.64
N LYS A 23 -22.13 4.84 -31.31
CA LYS A 23 -23.30 4.96 -30.42
C LYS A 23 -23.42 6.34 -29.79
N GLY A 24 -22.35 7.15 -29.81
CA GLY A 24 -22.27 8.38 -29.04
C GLY A 24 -22.29 8.09 -27.54
N TYR A 25 -22.86 9.01 -26.76
CA TYR A 25 -22.98 8.85 -25.31
C TYR A 25 -24.00 7.78 -24.94
N HIS A 26 -23.58 6.80 -24.14
CA HIS A 26 -24.45 5.77 -23.62
C HIS A 26 -23.98 5.31 -22.24
N ASN A 27 -24.85 4.70 -21.45
CA ASN A 27 -24.42 4.08 -20.20
C ASN A 27 -24.07 2.62 -20.45
N GLU A 28 -22.97 2.17 -19.86
CA GLU A 28 -22.51 0.79 -19.93
C GLU A 28 -22.33 0.22 -18.53
N ALA A 29 -22.56 -1.09 -18.38
CA ALA A 29 -22.37 -1.77 -17.11
C ALA A 29 -20.88 -1.96 -16.82
N VAL A 30 -20.51 -1.84 -15.55
CA VAL A 30 -19.14 -1.98 -15.06
C VAL A 30 -19.09 -3.24 -14.20
N GLU A 31 -18.26 -4.19 -14.58
CA GLU A 31 -18.10 -5.47 -13.85
C GLU A 31 -16.93 -5.46 -12.87
N ASN A 32 -15.95 -4.59 -13.09
CA ASN A 32 -14.73 -4.44 -12.30
C ASN A 32 -14.12 -3.04 -12.53
N PHE A 33 -13.01 -2.76 -11.84
CA PHE A 33 -12.34 -1.46 -11.91
C PHE A 33 -11.83 -1.10 -13.31
N ASP A 34 -11.24 -2.06 -14.03
CA ASP A 34 -10.74 -1.88 -15.41
C ASP A 34 -11.87 -1.52 -16.40
N GLY A 35 -13.10 -1.91 -16.07
CA GLY A 35 -14.27 -1.49 -16.81
C GLY A 35 -14.58 -0.01 -16.70
N LEU A 36 -13.99 0.73 -15.73
CA LEU A 36 -14.21 2.16 -15.57
C LEU A 36 -13.36 2.99 -16.55
N VAL A 37 -13.99 3.81 -17.38
CA VAL A 37 -13.29 4.70 -18.29
C VAL A 37 -12.79 5.98 -17.64
N THR A 38 -11.88 6.63 -18.34
CA THR A 38 -11.38 7.96 -18.01
C THR A 38 -12.54 8.95 -17.87
N HIS A 39 -12.52 9.75 -16.79
CA HIS A 39 -13.44 10.86 -16.58
C HIS A 39 -13.56 11.74 -17.85
N HIS A 40 -14.79 12.03 -18.31
CA HIS A 40 -15.12 12.62 -19.62
C HIS A 40 -14.60 11.85 -20.85
N PRO A 41 -15.14 10.67 -21.17
CA PRO A 41 -14.61 9.77 -22.18
C PRO A 41 -14.52 10.39 -23.59
N ASN A 42 -15.55 11.14 -24.02
CA ASN A 42 -15.51 11.80 -25.33
C ASN A 42 -14.41 12.87 -25.41
N SER A 43 -14.35 13.75 -24.41
CA SER A 43 -13.43 14.90 -24.41
C SER A 43 -11.97 14.47 -24.31
N ASN A 44 -11.72 13.25 -23.84
CA ASN A 44 -10.40 12.65 -23.74
C ASN A 44 -10.16 11.53 -24.78
N SER A 45 -11.08 11.28 -25.70
CA SER A 45 -10.97 10.21 -26.72
C SER A 45 -9.77 10.37 -27.68
N GLY A 46 -9.25 11.60 -27.82
CA GLY A 46 -8.04 11.90 -28.59
C GLY A 46 -6.74 11.80 -27.78
N ALA A 47 -6.80 11.44 -26.50
CA ALA A 47 -5.64 11.39 -25.64
C ALA A 47 -4.70 10.25 -26.06
N HIS A 48 -3.41 10.56 -26.21
CA HIS A 48 -2.39 9.59 -26.59
C HIS A 48 -1.01 10.01 -26.09
N LEU A 49 -0.04 9.08 -26.09
CA LEU A 49 1.33 9.34 -25.69
C LEU A 49 2.16 9.96 -26.81
N VAL A 50 2.92 11.01 -26.49
CA VAL A 50 3.98 11.59 -27.32
C VAL A 50 5.19 11.84 -26.43
N ASN A 51 6.31 11.15 -26.70
CA ASN A 51 7.57 11.25 -25.94
C ASN A 51 7.38 11.10 -24.41
N GLY A 52 6.57 10.12 -23.99
CA GLY A 52 6.28 9.85 -22.59
C GLY A 52 5.30 10.82 -21.92
N THR A 53 4.74 11.78 -22.65
CA THR A 53 3.74 12.72 -22.12
C THR A 53 2.38 12.47 -22.76
N VAL A 54 1.30 12.52 -21.97
CA VAL A 54 -0.07 12.44 -22.49
C VAL A 54 -0.44 13.78 -23.13
N VAL A 55 -0.88 13.74 -24.38
CA VAL A 55 -1.37 14.89 -25.16
C VAL A 55 -2.72 14.57 -25.79
N GLY A 56 -3.42 15.57 -26.33
CA GLY A 56 -4.69 15.36 -27.04
C GLY A 56 -5.94 15.23 -26.16
N GLY A 57 -5.80 15.34 -24.84
CA GLY A 57 -6.91 15.46 -23.90
C GLY A 57 -7.54 16.85 -23.87
N GLN A 58 -8.65 17.00 -23.14
CA GLN A 58 -9.33 18.28 -23.01
C GLN A 58 -8.45 19.33 -22.30
N ALA A 59 -8.39 20.54 -22.87
CA ALA A 59 -7.63 21.65 -22.31
C ALA A 59 -8.04 21.97 -20.85
N GLY A 60 -7.03 22.15 -19.99
CA GLY A 60 -7.19 22.48 -18.57
C GLY A 60 -7.30 21.27 -17.64
N ARG A 61 -7.47 20.06 -18.19
CA ARG A 61 -7.42 18.81 -17.43
C ARG A 61 -5.98 18.30 -17.32
N THR A 62 -5.74 17.52 -16.29
CA THR A 62 -4.46 16.84 -16.08
C THR A 62 -4.66 15.36 -16.33
N LEU A 63 -3.95 14.83 -17.33
CA LEU A 63 -3.97 13.41 -17.66
C LEU A 63 -2.59 12.80 -17.37
N ALA A 64 -2.59 11.54 -16.97
CA ALA A 64 -1.40 10.74 -16.69
C ALA A 64 -1.68 9.26 -16.99
N LEU A 65 -0.65 8.42 -17.01
CA LEU A 65 -0.90 6.99 -16.96
C LEU A 65 -1.04 6.53 -15.51
N VAL A 66 -2.03 5.69 -15.20
CA VAL A 66 -2.16 5.02 -13.90
C VAL A 66 -2.77 3.64 -14.16
N GLY A 67 -2.10 2.57 -13.74
CA GLY A 67 -2.52 1.21 -14.07
C GLY A 67 -2.36 0.90 -15.56
N GLY A 68 -1.40 1.54 -16.23
CA GLY A 68 -1.17 1.39 -17.67
C GLY A 68 -2.16 2.08 -18.60
N GLU A 69 -3.16 2.80 -18.07
CA GLU A 69 -4.18 3.48 -18.86
C GLU A 69 -4.07 5.00 -18.73
N ILE A 70 -4.49 5.73 -19.77
CA ILE A 70 -4.60 7.19 -19.69
C ILE A 70 -5.78 7.56 -18.79
N GLN A 71 -5.48 8.12 -17.63
CA GLN A 71 -6.47 8.52 -16.63
C GLN A 71 -6.45 10.03 -16.41
N GLU A 72 -7.59 10.58 -15.99
CA GLU A 72 -7.62 11.94 -15.43
C GLU A 72 -7.24 11.90 -13.96
N ILE A 73 -6.40 12.83 -13.56
CA ILE A 73 -5.91 12.95 -12.18
C ILE A 73 -6.13 14.38 -11.65
N GLU A 74 -6.19 14.52 -10.33
CA GLU A 74 -6.02 15.81 -9.64
C GLU A 74 -4.64 15.88 -9.00
N VAL A 75 -4.00 17.03 -9.14
CA VAL A 75 -2.70 17.36 -8.54
C VAL A 75 -2.73 18.80 -8.07
N ALA A 76 -1.90 19.13 -7.08
CA ALA A 76 -1.73 20.52 -6.66
C ALA A 76 -1.18 21.37 -7.83
N LYS A 77 -1.80 22.53 -8.08
CA LYS A 77 -1.37 23.51 -9.11
C LYS A 77 -0.88 24.79 -8.45
N ALA A 78 -0.01 25.52 -9.14
CA ALA A 78 0.62 26.74 -8.60
C ALA A 78 -0.36 27.79 -8.06
N ASN A 79 -1.57 27.88 -8.63
CA ASN A 79 -2.59 28.86 -8.24
C ASN A 79 -3.77 28.23 -7.47
N ASN A 80 -3.79 26.91 -7.30
CA ASN A 80 -4.84 26.17 -6.61
C ASN A 80 -4.31 24.79 -6.24
N ASP A 81 -4.06 24.55 -4.96
CA ASP A 81 -3.58 23.26 -4.46
C ASP A 81 -4.70 22.22 -4.34
N TYR A 82 -5.97 22.63 -4.44
CA TYR A 82 -7.14 21.77 -4.22
C TYR A 82 -7.16 21.08 -2.85
N GLY A 83 -6.46 21.63 -1.85
CA GLY A 83 -6.25 20.99 -0.55
C GLY A 83 -5.28 19.80 -0.58
N LEU A 84 -4.52 19.63 -1.67
CA LEU A 84 -3.59 18.53 -1.87
C LEU A 84 -2.16 18.96 -1.56
N ARG A 85 -1.37 18.05 -0.98
CA ARG A 85 0.08 18.26 -0.88
C ARG A 85 0.74 18.19 -2.27
N PRO A 86 1.92 18.81 -2.48
CA PRO A 86 2.55 18.91 -3.80
C PRO A 86 2.85 17.57 -4.51
N SER A 87 2.96 16.47 -3.77
CA SER A 87 3.22 15.13 -4.31
C SER A 87 1.95 14.30 -4.52
N GLN A 88 0.80 14.71 -3.98
CA GLN A 88 -0.41 13.90 -4.07
C GLN A 88 -0.95 13.87 -5.50
N VAL A 89 -1.41 12.68 -5.88
CA VAL A 89 -2.08 12.43 -7.15
C VAL A 89 -3.36 11.67 -6.83
N LEU A 90 -4.51 12.26 -7.15
CA LEU A 90 -5.81 11.61 -6.98
C LEU A 90 -6.32 11.14 -8.34
N LEU A 91 -6.60 9.86 -8.48
CA LEU A 91 -7.20 9.23 -9.64
C LEU A 91 -8.70 9.53 -9.68
N LYS A 92 -9.19 10.12 -10.77
CA LYS A 92 -10.60 10.51 -10.93
C LYS A 92 -11.38 9.50 -11.77
N LYS A 93 -12.54 9.06 -11.27
CA LYS A 93 -13.53 8.33 -12.06
C LYS A 93 -14.93 8.88 -11.83
N ASP A 94 -15.75 8.74 -12.87
CA ASP A 94 -17.19 8.90 -12.80
C ASP A 94 -17.87 7.55 -12.96
N PHE A 95 -18.86 7.28 -12.11
CA PHE A 95 -19.74 6.14 -12.26
C PHE A 95 -21.10 6.45 -11.64
N ILE A 96 -22.06 5.55 -11.84
CA ILE A 96 -23.42 5.66 -11.36
C ILE A 96 -23.75 4.37 -10.62
N LEU A 97 -24.22 4.52 -9.39
CA LEU A 97 -24.75 3.46 -8.57
C LEU A 97 -26.25 3.35 -8.81
N GLU A 98 -26.71 2.16 -9.20
CA GLU A 98 -28.12 1.82 -9.32
C GLU A 98 -28.51 0.66 -8.41
N ASP A 99 -29.75 0.69 -7.92
CA ASP A 99 -30.39 -0.48 -7.33
C ASP A 99 -30.51 -1.61 -8.37
N SER A 100 -29.84 -2.73 -8.12
CA SER A 100 -29.89 -3.88 -9.02
C SER A 100 -31.26 -4.57 -9.07
N ALA A 101 -32.08 -4.41 -8.02
CA ALA A 101 -33.44 -4.94 -7.94
C ALA A 101 -34.47 -4.07 -8.69
N MET A 102 -34.12 -2.82 -9.04
CA MET A 102 -34.98 -1.93 -9.80
C MET A 102 -34.57 -1.81 -11.28
N PRO A 103 -35.50 -1.46 -12.19
CA PRO A 103 -35.15 -1.09 -13.56
C PRO A 103 -34.14 0.07 -13.59
N SER A 104 -33.23 0.05 -14.55
CA SER A 104 -32.24 1.12 -14.73
C SER A 104 -32.91 2.47 -15.02
N GLY A 105 -32.32 3.54 -14.48
CA GLY A 105 -32.81 4.91 -14.65
C GLY A 105 -32.82 5.73 -13.36
N PRO A 106 -33.29 6.99 -13.40
CA PRO A 106 -33.21 7.91 -12.27
C PRO A 106 -33.82 7.40 -10.96
N ALA A 107 -34.85 6.54 -11.04
CA ALA A 107 -35.51 5.98 -9.87
C ALA A 107 -34.62 5.02 -9.07
N SER A 108 -33.65 4.34 -9.71
CA SER A 108 -32.73 3.41 -9.06
C SER A 108 -31.45 4.07 -8.56
N ARG A 109 -31.25 5.37 -8.80
CA ARG A 109 -29.99 6.09 -8.56
C ARG A 109 -29.90 6.85 -7.25
N ALA A 110 -30.94 6.80 -6.41
CA ALA A 110 -30.95 7.47 -5.11
C ALA A 110 -30.21 6.63 -4.04
N GLN A 111 -28.96 6.26 -4.33
CA GLN A 111 -28.21 5.29 -3.55
C GLN A 111 -27.16 5.96 -2.66
N ASP A 112 -26.99 5.40 -1.46
CA ASP A 112 -25.88 5.76 -0.59
C ASP A 112 -24.56 5.46 -1.30
N VAL A 113 -23.58 6.37 -1.15
CA VAL A 113 -22.23 6.24 -1.69
C VAL A 113 -21.31 5.75 -0.57
N PRO A 114 -20.90 4.47 -0.56
CA PRO A 114 -20.01 3.94 0.46
C PRO A 114 -18.58 4.48 0.28
N SER A 115 -17.84 4.63 1.36
CA SER A 115 -16.44 5.05 1.31
C SER A 115 -15.54 3.88 0.85
N PRO A 116 -14.66 4.05 -0.17
CA PRO A 116 -13.65 3.05 -0.54
C PRO A 116 -12.48 2.96 0.44
N VAL A 117 -12.40 3.85 1.42
CA VAL A 117 -11.28 3.94 2.39
C VAL A 117 -11.81 4.25 3.78
N ALA A 118 -11.08 3.80 4.80
CA ALA A 118 -11.28 4.28 6.17
C ALA A 118 -10.43 5.54 6.40
N GLY A 119 -10.88 6.43 7.29
CA GLY A 119 -10.15 7.66 7.59
C GLY A 119 -10.95 8.65 8.42
N VAL A 120 -10.52 9.91 8.40
CA VAL A 120 -11.17 11.02 9.12
C VAL A 120 -11.80 11.95 8.11
N VAL A 121 -13.07 12.29 8.28
CA VAL A 121 -13.75 13.25 7.41
C VAL A 121 -13.07 14.61 7.54
N GLY A 122 -12.56 15.11 6.41
CA GLY A 122 -11.97 16.43 6.27
C GLY A 122 -13.03 17.45 5.88
N THR A 123 -12.83 18.10 4.73
CA THR A 123 -13.76 19.11 4.20
C THR A 123 -15.15 18.52 3.93
N VAL A 124 -16.20 19.20 4.43
CA VAL A 124 -17.59 18.89 4.07
C VAL A 124 -18.26 20.13 3.48
N ASN A 125 -18.78 20.03 2.25
CA ASN A 125 -19.43 21.14 1.57
C ASN A 125 -20.75 20.73 0.91
N ALA A 126 -21.85 20.96 1.62
CA ALA A 126 -23.20 20.65 1.15
C ALA A 126 -23.61 21.42 -0.13
N LYS A 127 -23.02 22.59 -0.42
CA LYS A 127 -23.36 23.36 -1.63
C LYS A 127 -22.85 22.67 -2.90
N THR A 128 -21.71 22.00 -2.81
CA THR A 128 -21.12 21.24 -3.92
C THR A 128 -21.33 19.74 -3.80
N GLY A 129 -21.97 19.28 -2.72
CA GLY A 129 -22.11 17.86 -2.40
C GLY A 129 -20.77 17.17 -2.19
N LEU A 130 -19.79 17.89 -1.62
CA LEU A 130 -18.40 17.42 -1.47
C LEU A 130 -18.16 16.88 -0.06
N VAL A 131 -17.46 15.75 -0.01
CA VAL A 131 -16.82 15.21 1.20
C VAL A 131 -15.39 14.82 0.84
N ASP A 132 -14.42 15.33 1.61
CA ASP A 132 -13.05 14.83 1.63
C ASP A 132 -12.87 13.87 2.82
N VAL A 133 -12.10 12.80 2.65
CA VAL A 133 -11.61 11.94 3.73
C VAL A 133 -10.10 11.99 3.75
N LEU A 134 -9.54 12.15 4.95
CA LEU A 134 -8.12 12.21 5.24
C LEU A 134 -7.62 10.87 5.79
N ASP A 135 -6.35 10.55 5.56
CA ASP A 135 -5.70 9.37 6.19
C ASP A 135 -5.73 9.44 7.72
N ARG A 136 -5.60 10.65 8.26
CA ARG A 136 -5.70 10.98 9.68
C ARG A 136 -6.06 12.45 9.85
N GLU A 137 -6.37 12.85 11.08
CA GLU A 137 -6.62 14.25 11.39
C GLU A 137 -5.42 15.14 10.98
N GLY A 138 -5.68 16.15 10.15
CA GLY A 138 -4.65 17.05 9.59
C GLY A 138 -3.71 16.40 8.55
N GLY A 139 -4.06 15.22 8.06
CA GLY A 139 -3.26 14.44 7.14
C GLY A 139 -3.50 14.77 5.66
N ASP A 140 -3.26 13.78 4.79
CA ASP A 140 -3.44 13.84 3.35
C ASP A 140 -4.89 13.58 2.95
N VAL A 141 -5.41 14.27 1.93
CA VAL A 141 -6.71 13.93 1.32
C VAL A 141 -6.57 12.63 0.54
N ILE A 142 -7.15 11.54 1.03
CA ILE A 142 -7.07 10.21 0.41
C ILE A 142 -8.29 9.85 -0.42
N LEU A 143 -9.39 10.55 -0.20
CA LEU A 143 -10.63 10.42 -0.96
C LEU A 143 -11.31 11.78 -1.06
N ARG A 144 -11.87 12.08 -2.23
CA ARG A 144 -12.79 13.19 -2.46
C ARG A 144 -13.97 12.69 -3.27
N VAL A 145 -15.18 12.90 -2.77
CA VAL A 145 -16.43 12.56 -3.46
C VAL A 145 -17.26 13.82 -3.65
N ARG A 146 -17.90 13.98 -4.82
CA ARG A 146 -18.74 15.15 -5.15
C ARG A 146 -20.14 14.75 -5.58
N HIS A 147 -21.00 15.77 -5.70
CA HIS A 147 -22.37 15.68 -6.23
C HIS A 147 -23.39 14.97 -5.33
N MET A 148 -23.00 14.59 -4.12
CA MET A 148 -23.89 13.93 -3.16
C MET A 148 -24.88 14.90 -2.49
N SER A 149 -26.08 14.41 -2.19
CA SER A 149 -27.07 15.10 -1.35
C SER A 149 -28.20 14.15 -0.91
N PRO A 150 -28.55 14.06 0.40
CA PRO A 150 -27.86 14.71 1.52
C PRO A 150 -26.47 14.13 1.77
N LEU A 151 -25.64 14.89 2.49
CA LEU A 151 -24.41 14.36 3.08
C LEU A 151 -24.74 13.72 4.42
N LEU A 152 -24.13 12.57 4.71
CA LEU A 152 -24.43 11.75 5.90
C LEU A 152 -23.35 11.83 6.98
N VAL A 153 -22.24 12.51 6.68
CA VAL A 153 -21.11 12.72 7.59
C VAL A 153 -20.81 14.20 7.80
N GLN A 154 -20.07 14.52 8.85
CA GLN A 154 -19.59 15.85 9.20
C GLN A 154 -18.07 15.86 9.44
N GLU A 155 -17.46 17.04 9.37
CA GLU A 155 -16.00 17.18 9.58
C GLU A 155 -15.58 16.61 10.94
N GLY A 156 -14.50 15.81 10.94
CA GLY A 156 -13.95 15.15 12.12
C GLY A 156 -14.53 13.77 12.43
N ASP A 157 -15.59 13.33 11.75
CA ASP A 157 -16.11 11.98 11.91
C ASP A 157 -15.06 10.93 11.49
N GLN A 158 -15.05 9.79 12.18
CA GLN A 158 -14.34 8.61 11.70
C GLN A 158 -15.22 7.90 10.67
N VAL A 159 -14.62 7.48 9.56
CA VAL A 159 -15.30 6.73 8.51
C VAL A 159 -14.64 5.37 8.36
N GLU A 160 -15.47 4.34 8.28
CA GLU A 160 -15.07 2.96 7.99
C GLU A 160 -15.22 2.65 6.50
N TYR A 161 -14.49 1.64 6.02
CA TYR A 161 -14.65 1.13 4.65
C TYR A 161 -16.09 0.66 4.43
N GLY A 162 -16.76 1.19 3.40
CA GLY A 162 -18.15 0.88 3.10
C GLY A 162 -19.18 1.66 3.89
N GLN A 163 -18.79 2.55 4.82
CA GLN A 163 -19.73 3.46 5.47
C GLN A 163 -20.20 4.53 4.47
N ALA A 164 -21.48 4.88 4.49
CA ALA A 164 -22.04 5.89 3.58
C ALA A 164 -21.55 7.31 3.90
N LEU A 165 -21.05 8.01 2.89
CA LEU A 165 -20.64 9.43 3.01
C LEU A 165 -21.79 10.40 2.71
N GLY A 166 -22.74 9.95 1.88
CA GLY A 166 -23.83 10.75 1.35
C GLY A 166 -24.66 9.93 0.38
N VAL A 167 -25.72 10.54 -0.14
CA VAL A 167 -26.56 9.92 -1.18
C VAL A 167 -26.14 10.46 -2.55
N GLN A 168 -25.92 9.58 -3.52
CA GLN A 168 -25.64 9.92 -4.90
C GLN A 168 -26.69 10.90 -5.42
N GLY A 169 -26.22 11.97 -6.06
CA GLY A 169 -27.09 13.04 -6.53
C GLY A 169 -26.53 13.77 -7.72
N LYS A 170 -27.06 14.97 -7.94
CA LYS A 170 -26.62 15.90 -8.98
C LYS A 170 -26.26 17.27 -8.40
N GLN A 171 -25.83 17.29 -7.13
CA GLN A 171 -25.54 18.54 -6.44
C GLN A 171 -24.41 19.28 -7.16
N ALA A 172 -24.65 20.53 -7.59
CA ALA A 172 -23.71 21.31 -8.39
C ALA A 172 -23.25 20.64 -9.72
N THR A 173 -24.10 19.81 -10.34
CA THR A 173 -23.87 19.23 -11.66
C THR A 173 -25.19 19.01 -12.43
N GLY A 174 -25.11 18.63 -13.71
CA GLY A 174 -26.27 18.43 -14.58
C GLY A 174 -26.88 17.03 -14.52
N ALA A 175 -26.13 16.01 -14.08
CA ALA A 175 -26.51 14.60 -14.13
C ALA A 175 -26.26 13.88 -12.80
N ILE A 176 -27.04 12.83 -12.53
CA ILE A 176 -26.86 12.00 -11.33
C ILE A 176 -25.71 11.03 -11.57
N HIS A 177 -24.63 11.17 -10.81
CA HIS A 177 -23.46 10.30 -10.81
C HIS A 177 -22.65 10.51 -9.53
N VAL A 178 -21.75 9.58 -9.26
CA VAL A 178 -20.64 9.74 -8.31
C VAL A 178 -19.43 10.22 -9.09
N HIS A 179 -18.92 11.40 -8.73
CA HIS A 179 -17.57 11.84 -9.06
C HIS A 179 -16.68 11.50 -7.87
N MET A 180 -15.69 10.63 -8.07
CA MET A 180 -14.81 10.15 -7.02
C MET A 180 -13.36 10.30 -7.42
N GLU A 181 -12.57 10.87 -6.51
CA GLU A 181 -11.13 11.03 -6.64
C GLU A 181 -10.47 10.28 -5.48
N VAL A 182 -9.63 9.28 -5.79
CA VAL A 182 -8.93 8.47 -4.78
C VAL A 182 -7.44 8.68 -4.92
N ASP A 183 -6.74 8.94 -3.82
CA ASP A 183 -5.27 9.06 -3.85
C ASP A 183 -4.68 7.77 -4.44
N SER A 184 -3.82 7.91 -5.44
CA SER A 184 -3.16 6.83 -6.19
C SER A 184 -2.48 5.79 -5.29
N ARG A 185 -2.02 6.17 -4.09
CA ARG A 185 -1.48 5.24 -3.08
C ARG A 185 -2.53 4.23 -2.56
N TYR A 186 -3.81 4.52 -2.77
CA TYR A 186 -4.97 3.70 -2.42
C TYR A 186 -5.59 3.02 -3.67
N TYR A 187 -4.84 2.89 -4.77
CA TYR A 187 -5.32 2.30 -6.02
C TYR A 187 -6.05 0.97 -5.81
N GLN A 188 -5.45 0.04 -5.06
CA GLN A 188 -6.07 -1.26 -4.79
C GLN A 188 -7.32 -1.17 -3.91
N HIS A 189 -7.40 -0.21 -2.98
CA HIS A 189 -8.64 0.02 -2.22
C HIS A 189 -9.77 0.42 -3.16
N TYR A 190 -9.44 1.22 -4.18
CA TYR A 190 -10.41 1.63 -5.17
C TYR A 190 -10.84 0.45 -6.07
N GLU A 191 -9.90 -0.40 -6.49
CA GLU A 191 -10.23 -1.64 -7.21
C GLU A 191 -11.15 -2.55 -6.41
N ASN A 192 -10.76 -2.82 -5.15
CA ASN A 192 -11.52 -3.65 -4.22
C ASN A 192 -12.92 -3.09 -3.98
N TYR A 193 -13.05 -1.77 -3.87
CA TYR A 193 -14.33 -1.10 -3.71
C TYR A 193 -15.27 -1.35 -4.88
N VAL A 194 -14.81 -1.19 -6.12
CA VAL A 194 -15.65 -1.46 -7.30
C VAL A 194 -16.05 -2.94 -7.35
N GLY A 195 -15.10 -3.84 -7.08
CA GLY A 195 -15.39 -5.28 -6.98
C GLY A 195 -16.40 -5.62 -5.88
N ASP A 196 -16.36 -4.93 -4.74
CA ASP A 196 -17.27 -5.14 -3.63
C ASP A 196 -18.68 -4.61 -3.89
N LEU A 197 -18.81 -3.48 -4.60
CA LEU A 197 -20.09 -2.96 -5.06
C LEU A 197 -20.80 -3.95 -6.00
N VAL A 198 -20.06 -4.46 -7.00
CA VAL A 198 -20.58 -5.37 -8.03
C VAL A 198 -20.89 -6.75 -7.44
N SER A 199 -20.02 -7.28 -6.57
CA SER A 199 -20.24 -8.59 -5.95
C SER A 199 -21.31 -8.59 -4.86
N GLY A 200 -21.71 -7.41 -4.37
CA GLY A 200 -22.67 -7.26 -3.28
C GLY A 200 -22.08 -7.43 -1.89
N ARG A 201 -20.76 -7.55 -1.77
CA ARG A 201 -20.07 -7.48 -0.46
C ARG A 201 -20.31 -6.11 0.18
N LEU A 202 -20.30 -5.05 -0.62
CA LEU A 202 -20.94 -3.79 -0.30
C LEU A 202 -22.35 -3.84 -0.89
N SER A 203 -23.34 -4.08 -0.03
CA SER A 203 -24.76 -4.16 -0.41
C SER A 203 -25.51 -2.86 -0.20
N ILE A 204 -26.63 -2.72 -0.92
CA ILE A 204 -27.62 -1.67 -0.69
C ILE A 204 -28.42 -2.06 0.55
N ASP A 205 -27.92 -1.71 1.73
CA ASP A 205 -28.64 -1.88 2.98
C ASP A 205 -28.48 -0.66 3.89
N ALA A 206 -29.46 -0.47 4.78
CA ALA A 206 -29.47 0.67 5.69
C ALA A 206 -28.38 0.59 6.76
N ALA A 207 -27.81 -0.59 7.03
CA ALA A 207 -26.78 -0.75 8.05
C ALA A 207 -25.49 -0.02 7.63
N ARG A 208 -25.19 0.01 6.33
CA ARG A 208 -24.03 0.74 5.78
C ARG A 208 -24.05 2.26 6.01
N ARG A 209 -25.19 2.83 6.38
CA ARG A 209 -25.29 4.27 6.65
C ARG A 209 -24.44 4.71 7.82
N ASP A 210 -24.43 3.90 8.88
CA ASP A 210 -23.83 4.28 10.16
C ASP A 210 -22.53 3.50 10.46
N HIS A 211 -22.23 2.42 9.73
CA HIS A 211 -21.01 1.62 9.93
C HIS A 211 -20.55 0.90 8.66
N GLY A 212 -19.25 0.61 8.58
CA GLY A 212 -18.58 -0.05 7.49
C GLY A 212 -18.44 -1.57 7.70
N ILE A 213 -17.80 -2.22 6.73
CA ILE A 213 -17.33 -3.61 6.83
C ILE A 213 -15.81 -3.58 6.91
N GLU A 214 -15.22 -4.67 7.38
CA GLU A 214 -13.77 -4.86 7.25
C GLU A 214 -13.37 -4.70 5.77
N PRO A 215 -12.34 -3.92 5.43
CA PRO A 215 -11.84 -3.86 4.07
C PRO A 215 -11.29 -5.23 3.63
N ARG A 216 -11.14 -5.42 2.31
CA ARG A 216 -10.35 -6.55 1.83
C ARG A 216 -8.89 -6.36 2.25
N PRO A 217 -8.13 -7.45 2.41
CA PRO A 217 -6.70 -7.35 2.71
C PRO A 217 -6.02 -6.57 1.60
N PHE A 218 -5.18 -5.61 1.98
CA PHE A 218 -4.30 -4.93 1.04
C PHE A 218 -3.19 -5.90 0.64
N VAL A 219 -3.04 -6.11 -0.67
CA VAL A 219 -1.97 -6.90 -1.27
C VAL A 219 -1.04 -5.97 -2.03
N ASP A 220 0.15 -5.72 -1.51
CA ASP A 220 1.16 -4.95 -2.25
C ASP A 220 1.53 -5.69 -3.52
N ASP A 221 1.23 -5.09 -4.66
CA ASP A 221 1.47 -5.63 -6.00
C ASP A 221 2.89 -5.37 -6.51
N GLY A 222 3.74 -4.74 -5.67
CA GLY A 222 5.12 -4.39 -6.01
C GLY A 222 5.22 -3.35 -7.12
N THR A 223 4.14 -2.60 -7.38
CA THR A 223 4.08 -1.59 -8.43
C THR A 223 4.05 -0.20 -7.82
N ILE A 224 5.09 0.59 -8.10
CA ILE A 224 5.16 1.97 -7.63
C ILE A 224 4.47 2.88 -8.64
N ARG A 225 3.41 3.57 -8.21
CA ARG A 225 2.62 4.47 -9.04
C ARG A 225 2.97 5.93 -8.78
N ILE A 226 2.57 6.81 -9.69
CA ILE A 226 2.69 8.26 -9.49
C ILE A 226 2.04 8.67 -8.18
N GLY A 227 2.67 9.56 -7.42
CA GLY A 227 2.25 10.00 -6.09
C GLY A 227 2.92 9.26 -4.93
N GLU A 228 3.50 8.08 -5.19
CA GLU A 228 4.24 7.32 -4.18
C GLU A 228 5.65 7.88 -3.93
N SER A 229 6.20 7.58 -2.75
CA SER A 229 7.55 7.95 -2.37
C SER A 229 8.26 6.83 -1.63
N SER A 230 9.51 6.56 -2.02
CA SER A 230 10.36 5.55 -1.38
C SER A 230 11.83 5.77 -1.71
N GLU A 231 12.70 5.07 -0.98
CA GLU A 231 14.12 5.01 -1.32
C GLU A 231 14.35 4.39 -2.70
N MET A 232 13.54 3.38 -3.04
CA MET A 232 13.58 2.75 -4.36
C MET A 232 13.33 3.79 -5.45
N VAL A 233 12.32 4.67 -5.27
CA VAL A 233 12.08 5.78 -6.22
C VAL A 233 13.32 6.67 -6.36
N ARG A 234 14.06 6.95 -5.28
CA ARG A 234 15.28 7.75 -5.37
C ARG A 234 16.36 7.07 -6.21
N GLN A 235 16.52 5.76 -6.04
CA GLN A 235 17.44 4.97 -6.86
C GLN A 235 17.00 4.94 -8.33
N VAL A 236 15.70 4.78 -8.59
CA VAL A 236 15.14 4.86 -9.94
C VAL A 236 15.41 6.24 -10.57
N GLN A 237 15.21 7.33 -9.82
CA GLN A 237 15.50 8.70 -10.29
C GLN A 237 16.98 8.87 -10.65
N GLN A 238 17.89 8.31 -9.83
CA GLN A 238 19.33 8.29 -10.09
C GLN A 238 19.69 7.53 -11.37
N THR A 239 19.14 6.33 -11.55
CA THR A 239 19.34 5.54 -12.78
C THR A 239 18.84 6.30 -14.01
N LEU A 240 17.60 6.82 -13.96
CA LEU A 240 17.01 7.59 -15.06
C LEU A 240 17.88 8.80 -15.43
N ASN A 241 18.33 9.58 -14.45
CA ASN A 241 19.19 10.73 -14.67
C ASN A 241 20.52 10.32 -15.32
N ALA A 242 21.17 9.28 -14.79
CA ALA A 242 22.45 8.75 -15.26
C ALA A 242 22.38 8.23 -16.70
N GLU A 243 21.27 7.57 -17.07
CA GLU A 243 21.04 7.06 -18.41
C GLU A 243 20.53 8.12 -19.41
N GLY A 244 20.27 9.34 -18.94
CA GLY A 244 19.89 10.46 -19.80
C GLY A 244 18.38 10.65 -19.98
N PHE A 245 17.55 9.87 -19.29
CA PHE A 245 16.10 10.10 -19.26
C PHE A 245 15.79 11.36 -18.45
N ARG A 246 14.79 12.13 -18.90
CA ARG A 246 14.45 13.46 -18.37
C ARG A 246 12.95 13.54 -18.11
N GLY A 247 12.58 14.44 -17.20
CA GLY A 247 11.18 14.71 -16.89
C GLY A 247 10.44 15.35 -18.07
N ALA A 248 9.12 15.55 -17.91
CA ALA A 248 8.25 16.10 -18.95
C ALA A 248 8.64 17.52 -19.40
N ASP A 249 9.34 18.28 -18.55
CA ASP A 249 9.90 19.61 -18.81
C ASP A 249 11.31 19.56 -19.44
N ASN A 250 11.77 18.36 -19.81
CA ASN A 250 13.10 18.08 -20.33
C ASN A 250 14.23 18.45 -19.35
N GLN A 251 13.95 18.56 -18.04
CA GLN A 251 14.94 18.77 -16.99
C GLN A 251 15.37 17.44 -16.35
N PRO A 252 16.55 17.40 -15.70
CA PRO A 252 16.91 16.30 -14.82
C PRO A 252 15.88 16.12 -13.70
N LEU A 253 15.65 14.87 -13.30
CA LEU A 253 14.76 14.53 -12.21
C LEU A 253 15.36 14.99 -10.87
N GLN A 254 14.49 15.41 -9.95
CA GLN A 254 14.88 15.59 -8.55
C GLN A 254 15.04 14.20 -7.93
N GLU A 255 16.17 13.92 -7.31
CA GLU A 255 16.48 12.64 -6.66
C GLU A 255 16.00 12.66 -5.20
N ASP A 256 14.74 13.02 -4.99
CA ASP A 256 14.11 13.22 -3.68
C ASP A 256 13.32 11.99 -3.19
N GLY A 257 13.25 10.94 -4.00
CA GLY A 257 12.49 9.72 -3.70
C GLY A 257 10.98 9.85 -3.89
N VAL A 258 10.49 10.88 -4.59
CA VAL A 258 9.06 11.08 -4.85
C VAL A 258 8.72 10.88 -6.32
N TYR A 259 7.80 9.96 -6.61
CA TYR A 259 7.36 9.71 -7.98
C TYR A 259 6.30 10.73 -8.41
N ARG A 260 6.74 11.94 -8.74
CA ARG A 260 5.85 13.04 -9.15
C ARG A 260 5.42 12.88 -10.61
N LEU A 261 4.32 13.54 -10.98
CA LEU A 261 3.83 13.56 -12.37
C LEU A 261 4.92 13.99 -13.39
N SER A 262 5.79 14.94 -13.04
CA SER A 262 6.87 15.39 -13.91
C SER A 262 7.88 14.28 -14.26
N MET A 263 8.04 13.29 -13.38
CA MET A 263 8.93 12.14 -13.58
C MET A 263 8.33 11.09 -14.51
N GLN A 264 7.01 11.03 -14.69
CA GLN A 264 6.36 9.94 -15.44
C GLN A 264 6.85 9.83 -16.89
N ALA A 265 7.13 10.95 -17.55
CA ALA A 265 7.70 10.93 -18.90
C ALA A 265 9.06 10.21 -18.96
N ALA A 266 9.90 10.33 -17.93
CA ALA A 266 11.18 9.63 -17.88
C ALA A 266 10.98 8.11 -17.77
N VAL A 267 10.05 7.65 -16.93
CA VAL A 267 9.74 6.24 -16.75
C VAL A 267 9.17 5.63 -18.04
N ILE A 268 8.20 6.29 -18.68
CA ILE A 268 7.61 5.81 -19.94
C ILE A 268 8.66 5.72 -21.05
N ASN A 269 9.51 6.74 -21.17
CA ASN A 269 10.58 6.73 -22.17
C ASN A 269 11.63 5.66 -21.87
N TYR A 270 11.94 5.40 -20.59
CA TYR A 270 12.80 4.29 -20.19
C TYR A 270 12.19 2.94 -20.58
N GLN A 271 10.91 2.73 -20.25
CA GLN A 271 10.17 1.53 -20.61
C GLN A 271 10.19 1.30 -22.12
N GLN A 272 9.90 2.34 -22.91
CA GLN A 272 9.96 2.29 -24.37
C GLN A 272 11.36 1.90 -24.87
N ALA A 273 12.42 2.53 -24.35
CA ALA A 273 13.80 2.31 -24.78
C ALA A 273 14.28 0.88 -24.47
N HIS A 274 13.76 0.28 -23.41
CA HIS A 274 14.12 -1.06 -22.94
C HIS A 274 13.14 -2.16 -23.37
N GLY A 275 12.15 -1.84 -24.20
CA GLY A 275 11.17 -2.81 -24.72
C GLY A 275 10.18 -3.31 -23.67
N LEU A 276 9.98 -2.56 -22.59
CA LEU A 276 8.95 -2.79 -21.59
C LEU A 276 7.61 -2.18 -22.03
N SER A 277 6.52 -2.64 -21.41
CA SER A 277 5.20 -2.02 -21.55
C SER A 277 5.27 -0.58 -21.03
N GLN A 278 4.76 0.38 -21.81
CA GLN A 278 4.75 1.80 -21.47
C GLN A 278 3.61 2.12 -20.51
N THR A 279 3.59 1.48 -19.34
CA THR A 279 2.51 1.63 -18.36
C THR A 279 2.62 2.93 -17.59
N GLY A 280 3.81 3.54 -17.53
CA GLY A 280 4.06 4.69 -16.67
C GLY A 280 3.95 4.40 -15.18
N ASP A 281 3.87 3.12 -14.80
CA ASP A 281 4.04 2.62 -13.45
C ASP A 281 5.41 1.92 -13.36
N ILE A 282 6.09 2.00 -12.22
CA ILE A 282 7.33 1.26 -12.00
C ILE A 282 6.95 -0.13 -11.46
N ASP A 283 6.45 -0.97 -12.37
CA ASP A 283 6.02 -2.34 -12.10
C ASP A 283 7.21 -3.29 -11.83
N PRO A 284 7.00 -4.55 -11.38
CA PRO A 284 8.10 -5.47 -11.08
C PRO A 284 9.06 -5.70 -12.25
N ALA A 285 8.56 -5.69 -13.49
CA ALA A 285 9.38 -5.84 -14.69
C ALA A 285 10.28 -4.62 -14.93
N THR A 286 9.73 -3.43 -14.70
CA THR A 286 10.46 -2.17 -14.77
C THR A 286 11.49 -2.10 -13.65
N LEU A 287 11.10 -2.38 -12.40
CA LEU A 287 11.99 -2.43 -11.23
C LEU A 287 13.18 -3.35 -11.46
N GLN A 288 12.95 -4.56 -11.99
CA GLN A 288 14.02 -5.52 -12.25
C GLN A 288 15.10 -4.99 -13.21
N GLN A 289 14.74 -4.09 -14.14
CA GLN A 289 15.69 -3.53 -15.11
C GLN A 289 16.31 -2.21 -14.64
N ILE A 290 15.51 -1.35 -14.01
CA ILE A 290 15.90 0.03 -13.68
C ILE A 290 16.57 0.15 -12.30
N ALA A 291 16.25 -0.74 -11.37
CA ALA A 291 16.84 -0.72 -10.05
C ALA A 291 18.22 -1.41 -10.09
N PRO A 292 19.22 -0.89 -9.38
CA PRO A 292 20.49 -1.59 -9.20
C PRO A 292 20.25 -3.00 -8.63
N LEU A 293 20.91 -4.01 -9.19
CA LEU A 293 20.82 -5.44 -8.77
C LEU A 293 21.10 -5.70 -7.28
N THR A 294 21.56 -4.68 -6.54
CA THR A 294 21.73 -4.66 -5.09
C THR A 294 20.40 -4.73 -4.32
N PHE A 295 19.27 -4.46 -4.97
CA PHE A 295 17.92 -4.56 -4.39
C PHE A 295 17.06 -5.50 -5.25
N PRO A 296 16.68 -6.71 -4.77
CA PRO A 296 15.66 -7.49 -5.47
C PRO A 296 14.32 -6.73 -5.47
N PRO A 297 13.49 -6.88 -6.52
CA PRO A 297 12.16 -6.28 -6.56
C PRO A 297 11.39 -6.73 -5.33
N GLU A 298 10.88 -5.77 -4.57
CA GLU A 298 10.02 -6.05 -3.42
C GLU A 298 8.78 -6.81 -3.93
N VAL A 299 8.57 -8.00 -3.37
CA VAL A 299 7.29 -8.71 -3.46
C VAL A 299 6.85 -8.91 -2.01
N ASN A 300 5.77 -8.25 -1.61
CA ASN A 300 4.73 -8.70 -0.66
C ASN A 300 4.16 -7.56 0.19
N LYS A 301 2.83 -7.63 0.37
CA LYS A 301 2.14 -7.70 1.67
C LYS A 301 0.81 -8.44 1.49
N ASP A 302 0.33 -9.10 2.55
CA ASP A 302 -1.08 -9.22 2.89
C ASP A 302 -1.21 -8.41 4.19
N ASP A 303 -1.90 -7.26 4.19
CA ASP A 303 -2.11 -6.44 5.39
C ASP A 303 -3.61 -6.18 5.59
N TYR A 304 -4.15 -6.64 6.71
CA TYR A 304 -5.60 -6.80 6.92
C TYR A 304 -6.29 -5.57 7.54
N ASN A 305 -5.59 -4.45 7.79
CA ASN A 305 -6.20 -3.19 8.28
C ASN A 305 -5.27 -1.94 8.22
N ALA A 306 -4.31 -1.87 7.30
CA ALA A 306 -3.39 -0.73 7.22
C ALA A 306 -3.80 0.28 6.15
N ALA A 307 -3.89 1.57 6.50
CA ALA A 307 -3.65 2.62 5.53
C ALA A 307 -2.29 2.34 4.83
N PRO A 308 -2.16 2.51 3.50
CA PRO A 308 -0.92 2.28 2.76
C PRO A 308 0.21 3.02 3.47
N THR A 309 1.10 2.24 4.10
CA THR A 309 2.18 2.76 4.91
C THR A 309 3.27 3.33 4.00
N TYR A 310 3.14 4.60 3.61
CA TYR A 310 4.23 5.36 3.00
C TYR A 310 4.44 6.70 3.72
N GLN A 311 5.38 6.64 4.68
CA GLN A 311 6.19 7.69 5.34
C GLN A 311 5.64 8.54 6.51
N ASN A 312 6.07 8.20 7.75
CA ASN A 312 7.12 8.93 8.49
C ASN A 312 7.48 8.21 9.81
N ILE A 313 8.79 8.10 10.08
CA ILE A 313 9.40 7.53 11.27
C ILE A 313 9.00 8.34 12.51
N GLN A 314 8.16 7.75 13.37
CA GLN A 314 8.23 7.78 14.85
C GLN A 314 6.88 7.32 15.43
N GLY A 315 6.81 6.07 15.88
CA GLY A 315 5.82 5.67 16.88
C GLY A 315 5.11 4.35 16.63
N ALA A 316 5.46 3.37 17.47
CA ALA A 316 4.60 2.31 17.99
C ALA A 316 4.29 1.08 17.11
N MET A 317 5.27 0.17 17.01
CA MET A 317 5.04 -1.23 17.42
C MET A 317 6.33 -1.83 18.02
N GLN A 318 6.63 -1.45 19.27
CA GLN A 318 7.80 -2.00 19.98
C GLN A 318 7.51 -3.43 20.46
N SER A 319 8.06 -4.43 19.76
CA SER A 319 8.33 -5.72 20.39
C SER A 319 9.35 -5.53 21.51
N GLN A 320 9.03 -5.96 22.73
CA GLN A 320 9.93 -5.88 23.90
C GLN A 320 10.98 -7.00 23.96
N ASP A 321 11.14 -7.84 22.91
CA ASP A 321 12.12 -8.93 22.93
C ASP A 321 13.57 -8.39 22.93
N PRO A 322 14.44 -8.82 23.87
CA PRO A 322 15.81 -8.32 23.95
C PRO A 322 16.65 -8.60 22.70
N LEU A 323 16.38 -9.70 21.96
CA LEU A 323 17.08 -9.99 20.72
C LEU A 323 16.72 -8.99 19.62
N HIS A 324 15.47 -8.52 19.59
CA HIS A 324 15.06 -7.51 18.61
C HIS A 324 15.79 -6.19 18.83
N ARG A 325 15.81 -5.68 20.06
CA ARG A 325 16.54 -4.45 20.41
C ARG A 325 18.04 -4.57 20.09
N GLN A 326 18.65 -5.70 20.42
CA GLN A 326 20.07 -5.95 20.11
C GLN A 326 20.34 -6.01 18.61
N ALA A 327 19.42 -6.58 17.82
CA ALA A 327 19.51 -6.58 16.37
C ALA A 327 19.38 -5.15 15.80
N GLU A 328 18.43 -4.34 16.28
CA GLU A 328 18.31 -2.94 15.88
C GLU A 328 19.59 -2.16 16.16
N ASP A 329 20.17 -2.30 17.36
CA ASP A 329 21.44 -1.65 17.74
C ASP A 329 22.62 -2.13 16.89
N ALA A 330 22.65 -3.41 16.52
CA ALA A 330 23.69 -3.98 15.67
C ALA A 330 23.54 -3.51 14.20
N VAL A 331 22.32 -3.46 13.67
CA VAL A 331 22.06 -2.94 12.32
C VAL A 331 22.34 -1.44 12.26
N ARG A 332 21.97 -0.64 13.26
CA ARG A 332 22.32 0.80 13.30
C ARG A 332 23.84 1.02 13.21
N ARG A 333 24.64 0.18 13.90
CA ARG A 333 26.11 0.23 13.80
C ARG A 333 26.60 -0.20 12.41
N LEU A 334 25.98 -1.21 11.81
CA LEU A 334 26.27 -1.65 10.44
C LEU A 334 26.02 -0.51 9.44
N GLU A 335 24.83 0.12 9.48
CA GLU A 335 24.46 1.22 8.58
C GLU A 335 25.39 2.43 8.75
N GLN A 336 25.74 2.80 9.99
CA GLN A 336 26.72 3.85 10.25
C GLN A 336 28.09 3.52 9.64
N GLY A 337 28.53 2.26 9.69
CA GLY A 337 29.75 1.80 9.04
C GLY A 337 29.69 1.86 7.52
N LEU A 338 28.50 1.84 6.93
CA LEU A 338 28.23 2.01 5.50
C LEU A 338 27.94 3.47 5.11
N GLY A 339 27.89 4.40 6.07
CA GLY A 339 27.53 5.80 5.82
C GLY A 339 26.06 6.02 5.45
N ARG A 340 25.17 5.13 5.90
CA ARG A 340 23.72 5.16 5.65
C ARG A 340 22.94 5.43 6.93
N ASP A 341 21.74 5.98 6.78
CA ASP A 341 20.75 6.07 7.86
C ASP A 341 19.97 4.75 7.99
N TYR A 342 19.41 4.51 9.18
CA TYR A 342 18.56 3.35 9.44
C TYR A 342 17.18 3.52 8.78
N ASP A 343 16.83 2.63 7.87
CA ASP A 343 15.61 2.67 7.06
C ASP A 343 14.73 1.42 7.29
N ASP A 344 13.68 1.24 6.48
CA ASP A 344 12.76 0.10 6.61
C ASP A 344 13.42 -1.24 6.26
N ASN A 345 14.41 -1.25 5.36
CA ASN A 345 15.22 -2.44 5.11
C ASN A 345 16.13 -2.76 6.30
N SER A 346 16.67 -1.74 6.96
CA SER A 346 17.37 -1.91 8.23
C SER A 346 16.46 -2.52 9.30
N ALA A 347 15.19 -2.11 9.36
CA ALA A 347 14.20 -2.70 10.27
C ALA A 347 13.88 -4.17 9.96
N ARG A 348 13.67 -4.51 8.68
CA ARG A 348 13.47 -5.91 8.24
C ARG A 348 14.69 -6.77 8.52
N LEU A 349 15.89 -6.26 8.21
CA LEU A 349 17.16 -6.90 8.51
C LEU A 349 17.31 -7.17 10.02
N ALA A 350 16.97 -6.19 10.88
CA ALA A 350 17.03 -6.32 12.32
C ALA A 350 16.02 -7.38 12.84
N ALA A 351 14.77 -7.31 12.41
CA ALA A 351 13.74 -8.26 12.84
C ALA A 351 14.06 -9.70 12.40
N SER A 352 14.45 -9.88 11.13
CA SER A 352 14.85 -11.19 10.58
C SER A 352 16.11 -11.73 11.25
N SER A 353 17.07 -10.87 11.58
CA SER A 353 18.27 -11.24 12.34
C SER A 353 17.94 -11.67 13.77
N ALA A 354 17.00 -11.00 14.43
CA ALA A 354 16.53 -11.38 15.76
C ALA A 354 15.84 -12.76 15.77
N TYR A 355 14.97 -13.00 14.78
CA TYR A 355 14.36 -14.32 14.56
C TYR A 355 15.44 -15.39 14.32
N LEU A 356 16.37 -15.14 13.39
CA LEU A 356 17.43 -16.09 13.03
C LEU A 356 18.31 -16.45 14.21
N ALA A 357 18.65 -15.46 15.05
CA ALA A 357 19.39 -15.70 16.28
C ALA A 357 18.66 -16.72 17.16
N ARG A 358 17.37 -16.50 17.43
CA ARG A 358 16.60 -17.40 18.30
C ARG A 358 16.41 -18.78 17.67
N ASP A 359 16.12 -18.85 16.39
CA ASP A 359 15.98 -20.10 15.64
C ASP A 359 17.27 -20.94 15.69
N ASN A 360 18.42 -20.28 15.66
CA ASN A 360 19.74 -20.90 15.79
C ASN A 360 20.26 -20.96 17.24
N ARG A 361 19.38 -20.78 18.23
CA ARG A 361 19.69 -20.89 19.67
C ARG A 361 20.76 -19.91 20.17
N LEU A 362 20.95 -18.79 19.50
CA LEU A 362 21.70 -17.65 20.05
C LEU A 362 20.83 -16.99 21.12
N SER A 363 21.47 -16.68 22.26
CA SER A 363 20.84 -16.04 23.42
C SER A 363 20.97 -14.52 23.43
N ARG A 364 21.90 -13.98 22.62
CA ARG A 364 22.12 -12.54 22.44
C ARG A 364 22.75 -12.27 21.06
N ILE A 365 22.67 -11.02 20.60
CA ILE A 365 23.32 -10.55 19.37
C ILE A 365 24.36 -9.50 19.73
N ASP A 366 25.63 -9.80 19.47
CA ASP A 366 26.74 -8.86 19.72
C ASP A 366 27.08 -8.08 18.43
N HIS A 367 27.01 -8.74 17.26
CA HIS A 367 27.28 -8.14 15.95
C HIS A 367 26.32 -8.64 14.86
N ILE A 368 26.04 -7.77 13.89
CA ILE A 368 25.47 -8.11 12.59
C ILE A 368 26.44 -7.60 11.53
N VAL A 369 26.91 -8.48 10.65
CA VAL A 369 27.91 -8.16 9.63
C VAL A 369 27.52 -8.75 8.29
N LEU A 370 27.99 -8.13 7.21
CA LEU A 370 27.75 -8.58 5.85
C LEU A 370 28.92 -9.43 5.33
N SER A 371 28.65 -10.34 4.39
CA SER A 371 29.68 -11.11 3.71
C SER A 371 30.67 -10.20 2.97
N THR A 372 31.94 -10.54 3.05
CA THR A 372 32.97 -9.99 2.16
C THR A 372 33.01 -10.78 0.85
N GLU A 373 33.46 -10.14 -0.23
CA GLU A 373 33.58 -10.80 -1.54
C GLU A 373 34.57 -11.98 -1.48
N THR A 374 34.17 -13.11 -2.06
CA THR A 374 34.96 -14.32 -2.28
C THR A 374 34.67 -14.87 -3.68
N SER A 375 35.35 -15.95 -4.10
CA SER A 375 35.10 -16.57 -5.41
C SER A 375 33.67 -17.10 -5.62
N SER A 376 32.90 -17.30 -4.55
CA SER A 376 31.56 -17.90 -4.60
C SER A 376 30.48 -17.09 -3.89
N VAL A 377 30.83 -15.97 -3.25
CA VAL A 377 29.91 -15.13 -2.47
C VAL A 377 30.25 -13.68 -2.74
N ARG A 378 29.27 -12.88 -3.17
CA ARG A 378 29.44 -11.45 -3.40
C ARG A 378 29.51 -10.69 -2.09
N GLN A 379 30.10 -9.50 -2.14
CA GLN A 379 30.02 -8.57 -1.01
C GLN A 379 28.55 -8.27 -0.70
N GLY A 380 28.15 -8.40 0.58
CA GLY A 380 26.78 -8.12 1.01
C GLY A 380 25.74 -9.22 0.73
N GLU A 381 26.12 -10.31 0.04
CA GLU A 381 25.18 -11.39 -0.32
C GLU A 381 24.54 -12.07 0.91
N ASN A 382 25.30 -12.26 1.98
CA ASN A 382 24.82 -12.86 3.22
C ASN A 382 24.96 -11.90 4.39
N VAL A 383 23.99 -11.96 5.31
CA VAL A 383 24.05 -11.33 6.62
C VAL A 383 24.36 -12.39 7.67
N PHE A 384 25.28 -12.07 8.58
CA PHE A 384 25.69 -12.91 9.69
C PHE A 384 25.29 -12.26 11.01
N VAL A 385 24.66 -13.06 11.87
CA VAL A 385 24.31 -12.69 13.23
C VAL A 385 25.26 -13.41 14.17
N VAL A 386 26.00 -12.67 14.99
CA VAL A 386 27.12 -13.20 15.77
C VAL A 386 26.93 -12.93 17.26
N GLN A 387 27.16 -13.97 18.07
CA GLN A 387 27.28 -13.93 19.52
C GLN A 387 28.74 -14.21 19.91
N GLY A 388 29.39 -13.25 20.53
CA GLY A 388 30.82 -13.24 20.85
C GLY A 388 31.61 -12.22 20.03
N ALA A 389 32.87 -11.99 20.39
CA ALA A 389 33.76 -11.11 19.65
C ALA A 389 34.13 -11.72 18.29
N LEU A 390 34.18 -10.90 17.23
CA LEU A 390 34.45 -11.34 15.86
C LEU A 390 35.83 -12.01 15.69
N ASP A 391 36.81 -11.63 16.51
CA ASP A 391 38.16 -12.18 16.54
C ASP A 391 38.32 -13.40 17.46
N ASN A 392 37.27 -13.77 18.19
CA ASN A 392 37.26 -14.96 19.02
C ASN A 392 36.79 -16.18 18.19
N PRO A 393 37.61 -17.24 18.04
CA PRO A 393 37.23 -18.43 17.27
C PRO A 393 36.07 -19.23 17.86
N THR A 394 35.67 -18.96 19.11
CA THR A 394 34.53 -19.62 19.76
C THR A 394 33.24 -18.81 19.69
N HIS A 395 33.14 -17.79 18.83
CA HIS A 395 31.87 -17.10 18.61
C HIS A 395 30.84 -18.06 18.02
N LEU A 396 29.57 -17.82 18.34
CA LEU A 396 28.45 -18.49 17.69
C LEU A 396 27.93 -17.59 16.57
N MET A 397 27.59 -18.18 15.43
CA MET A 397 27.06 -17.44 14.30
C MET A 397 25.92 -18.18 13.63
N ALA A 398 24.98 -17.41 13.12
CA ALA A 398 23.97 -17.85 12.16
C ALA A 398 24.02 -16.92 10.96
N HIS A 399 23.56 -17.38 9.80
CA HIS A 399 23.48 -16.54 8.61
C HIS A 399 22.25 -16.85 7.79
N MET A 400 21.87 -15.87 6.98
CA MET A 400 20.91 -16.02 5.90
C MET A 400 21.34 -15.12 4.75
N LYS A 401 20.71 -15.27 3.58
CA LYS A 401 20.91 -14.30 2.51
C LYS A 401 20.37 -12.95 2.96
N THR A 402 21.08 -11.87 2.65
CA THR A 402 20.62 -10.52 2.95
C THR A 402 19.29 -10.25 2.24
N SER A 403 19.11 -10.79 1.02
CA SER A 403 17.84 -10.75 0.29
C SER A 403 16.68 -11.37 1.07
N ASP A 404 16.91 -12.50 1.75
CA ASP A 404 15.86 -13.20 2.50
C ASP A 404 15.53 -12.44 3.79
N ALA A 405 16.53 -11.79 4.39
CA ALA A 405 16.38 -10.99 5.59
C ALA A 405 15.50 -9.76 5.35
N ILE A 406 15.72 -9.07 4.23
CA ILE A 406 14.99 -7.84 3.89
C ILE A 406 13.68 -8.11 3.14
N ALA A 407 13.53 -9.28 2.48
CA ALA A 407 12.26 -9.67 1.88
C ALA A 407 11.20 -10.04 2.94
N ARG A 408 11.63 -10.43 4.14
CA ARG A 408 10.73 -10.83 5.22
C ARG A 408 10.19 -9.60 5.98
N PRO A 409 8.86 -9.40 6.07
CA PRO A 409 8.27 -8.31 6.83
C PRO A 409 8.67 -8.33 8.31
N VAL A 410 8.76 -7.14 8.91
CA VAL A 410 9.14 -6.96 10.32
C VAL A 410 8.18 -7.74 11.23
N GLU A 411 6.88 -7.58 11.01
CA GLU A 411 5.81 -8.17 11.81
C GLU A 411 5.88 -9.70 11.78
N GLN A 412 6.18 -10.28 10.61
CA GLN A 412 6.32 -11.73 10.46
C GLN A 412 7.50 -12.24 11.28
N SER A 413 8.67 -11.63 11.13
CA SER A 413 9.87 -11.99 11.91
C SER A 413 9.63 -11.83 13.41
N LEU A 414 8.94 -10.77 13.83
CA LEU A 414 8.64 -10.51 15.25
C LEU A 414 7.61 -11.49 15.82
N SER A 415 6.55 -11.82 15.07
CA SER A 415 5.57 -12.82 15.47
C SER A 415 6.22 -14.20 15.62
N GLN A 416 7.06 -14.59 14.66
CA GLN A 416 7.82 -15.85 14.74
C GLN A 416 8.81 -15.85 15.92
N LEU A 417 9.50 -14.73 16.15
CA LEU A 417 10.41 -14.57 17.29
C LEU A 417 9.69 -14.72 18.64
N GLN A 418 8.47 -14.16 18.76
CA GLN A 418 7.62 -14.27 19.94
C GLN A 418 7.16 -15.72 20.17
N ALA A 419 6.63 -16.37 19.13
CA ALA A 419 6.16 -17.76 19.20
C ALA A 419 7.28 -18.73 19.63
N LEU A 420 8.49 -18.57 19.06
CA LEU A 420 9.67 -19.34 19.49
C LEU A 420 10.05 -19.08 20.95
N GLY A 421 9.97 -17.82 21.40
CA GLY A 421 10.26 -17.44 22.78
C GLY A 421 9.28 -18.05 23.78
N GLU A 422 8.00 -18.10 23.45
CA GLU A 422 6.97 -18.73 24.28
C GLU A 422 7.16 -20.25 24.36
N MET A 423 7.41 -20.90 23.22
CA MET A 423 7.65 -22.34 23.17
C MET A 423 8.86 -22.75 24.04
N GLN A 424 9.98 -22.01 23.95
CA GLN A 424 11.17 -22.28 24.76
C GLN A 424 10.91 -22.09 26.26
N ARG A 425 10.13 -21.07 26.65
CA ARG A 425 9.75 -20.85 28.05
C ARG A 425 8.88 -21.99 28.60
N GLN A 426 7.93 -22.48 27.82
CA GLN A 426 7.09 -23.62 28.21
C GLN A 426 7.90 -24.91 28.38
N GLN A 427 8.85 -25.19 27.47
CA GLN A 427 9.73 -26.36 27.59
C GLN A 427 10.62 -26.28 28.84
N GLN A 428 11.17 -25.11 29.15
CA GLN A 428 11.98 -24.93 30.37
C GLN A 428 11.15 -25.12 31.64
N GLN A 429 9.91 -24.65 31.67
CA GLN A 429 9.00 -24.86 32.81
C GLN A 429 8.63 -26.34 32.99
N ALA A 430 8.38 -27.07 31.89
CA ALA A 430 8.10 -28.50 31.95
C ALA A 430 9.30 -29.30 32.49
N GLN A 431 10.52 -29.00 32.03
CA GLN A 431 11.74 -29.65 32.53
C GLN A 431 12.01 -29.35 34.02
N GLN A 432 11.71 -28.14 34.49
CA GLN A 432 11.83 -27.79 35.90
C GLN A 432 10.79 -28.51 36.79
N GLN A 433 9.57 -28.73 36.27
CA GLN A 433 8.56 -29.50 36.98
C GLN A 433 8.91 -31.00 37.06
N GLU A 434 9.50 -31.58 36.01
CA GLU A 434 9.97 -32.97 36.03
C GLU A 434 11.13 -33.17 37.00
N GLN A 435 12.10 -32.23 37.09
CA GLN A 435 13.18 -32.30 38.08
C GLN A 435 12.72 -32.12 39.53
N GLN A 436 11.59 -31.45 39.77
CA GLN A 436 11.00 -31.34 41.12
C GLN A 436 10.15 -32.56 41.51
N GLN A 437 9.79 -33.42 40.54
CA GLN A 437 9.01 -34.64 40.77
C GLN A 437 9.85 -35.91 40.92
N GLU A 438 11.18 -35.85 40.82
CA GLU A 438 12.03 -37.00 41.17
C GLU A 438 11.97 -37.27 42.69
N PRO A 439 11.39 -38.41 43.13
CA PRO A 439 11.30 -38.72 44.55
C PRO A 439 12.70 -39.00 45.12
N SER A 440 13.00 -38.41 46.26
CA SER A 440 14.19 -38.70 47.06
C SER A 440 14.12 -40.15 47.54
N ILE A 441 14.80 -41.04 46.80
CA ILE A 441 14.96 -42.44 47.19
C ILE A 441 15.87 -42.48 48.42
N THR A 442 15.25 -42.49 49.60
CA THR A 442 15.95 -42.76 50.86
C THR A 442 16.21 -44.27 50.93
N PRO A 443 17.47 -44.73 51.02
CA PRO A 443 17.75 -46.17 51.08
C PRO A 443 17.27 -46.77 52.41
N PRO A 444 16.71 -47.99 52.42
CA PRO A 444 16.17 -48.58 53.64
C PRO A 444 17.30 -48.95 54.61
N HIS A 445 17.09 -48.63 55.89
CA HIS A 445 17.89 -49.15 57.00
C HIS A 445 17.87 -50.69 56.99
N ARG A 446 19.06 -51.28 56.86
CA ARG A 446 19.29 -52.70 57.11
C ARG A 446 19.45 -52.89 58.62
N MET A 447 18.43 -53.48 59.26
CA MET A 447 18.61 -54.11 60.56
C MET A 447 19.52 -55.33 60.40
N VAL A 448 20.65 -55.37 61.13
CA VAL A 448 21.08 -56.48 61.99
C VAL A 448 21.92 -55.90 63.12
#